data_AF-A0A4U8T2I0-F1
#
_entry.id   AF-A0A4U8T2I0-F1
#
_cell.length_a   1.000
_cell.length_b   1.000
_cell.length_c   1.000
_cell.angle_alpha   90.00
_cell.angle_beta   90.00
_cell.angle_gamma   90.00
#
_symmetry.space_group_name_H-M   'P 1'
#
loop_
_entity.id
_entity.type
_entity.pdbx_description
1 polymer ?
#
loop_
_entity_poly.entity_id
_entity_poly.type
_entity_poly.pdbx_seq_one_letter_code
_entity_poly.pdbx_strand_id
1 'polypeptide(L)'
;MTQILRKRNDIALHDSYLHTILQKSQKYLEQTFSESELMEFHARIKPLYALNDTKEIIKAFEKSYYEFVKECYQSRYKHNEDLESFLQTRDSKKILWGDCLQGLKQMKSESVGAMVTSPPYYNARAYAQWSDLNAYMSDMEAILRECYRVLDNHRVFVFNVGDIFDNDNLFTRSTWGKRRLPLGAYFILLFEKVGFSFVDDIIWDKGQVQSQRHKNGDKPYPYYQYPMNCYEHILIFHKHRSDETRYPCPVCGCLQVNGNAYTEKGLRSWECKNLHCFERSRANRGKRFSAKTYFTQNEAFNQGNEIDKDFIYAWRRDIKAINPVIKINSKGQNTLGHTAPFPKEIPEFAIKMFSYKGERVLDPFMGLGTSVKVADELGRIGIGIERDISLKESVYKFLGKKNLGEYGL
;
A
#
# COMPACT_ATOMS: atom_id res chain seq x y z
N MET A 1 -15.60 12.57 -37.67
CA MET A 1 -14.12 12.70 -37.58
C MET A 1 -13.40 11.65 -38.46
N THR A 2 -13.95 11.37 -39.64
CA THR A 2 -13.53 10.25 -40.53
C THR A 2 -12.51 10.68 -41.58
N GLN A 3 -11.78 11.79 -41.37
CA GLN A 3 -10.93 12.39 -42.41
C GLN A 3 -9.48 12.68 -41.99
N ILE A 4 -9.10 12.51 -40.73
CA ILE A 4 -7.72 12.81 -40.29
C ILE A 4 -6.75 11.64 -40.59
N LEU A 5 -7.25 10.45 -40.97
CA LEU A 5 -6.41 9.30 -41.32
C LEU A 5 -6.15 9.14 -42.84
N ARG A 6 -6.50 10.11 -43.67
CA ARG A 6 -6.22 10.05 -45.12
C ARG A 6 -5.54 11.31 -45.62
N LYS A 7 -4.22 11.41 -45.41
CA LYS A 7 -3.24 11.76 -46.45
C LYS A 7 -1.83 11.94 -45.89
N ARG A 8 -0.89 11.25 -46.56
CA ARG A 8 0.57 11.50 -46.69
C ARG A 8 1.47 11.15 -45.51
N ASN A 9 2.03 9.94 -45.55
CA ASN A 9 3.40 9.75 -46.01
C ASN A 9 3.65 8.28 -46.38
N ASP A 10 4.08 8.07 -47.62
CA ASP A 10 4.60 6.81 -48.14
C ASP A 10 5.93 6.47 -47.43
N ILE A 11 5.82 5.72 -46.35
CA ILE A 11 6.84 4.78 -45.90
C ILE A 11 6.08 3.46 -45.81
N ALA A 12 6.55 2.43 -46.49
CA ALA A 12 6.03 1.08 -46.33
C ALA A 12 6.20 0.67 -44.85
N LEU A 13 5.19 0.96 -44.04
CA LEU A 13 5.06 0.40 -42.70
C LEU A 13 4.95 -1.10 -42.91
N HIS A 14 6.00 -1.84 -42.55
CA HIS A 14 5.78 -3.19 -42.05
C HIS A 14 4.60 -3.10 -41.08
N ASP A 15 3.53 -3.84 -41.38
CA ASP A 15 2.27 -3.80 -40.61
C ASP A 15 2.57 -4.28 -39.18
N SER A 16 3.02 -3.36 -38.33
CA SER A 16 3.38 -3.64 -36.95
C SER A 16 2.16 -4.20 -36.24
N TYR A 17 2.36 -5.21 -35.38
CA TYR A 17 1.26 -5.77 -34.60
C TYR A 17 0.55 -4.71 -33.74
N LEU A 18 1.23 -3.61 -33.41
CA LEU A 18 0.64 -2.45 -32.75
C LEU A 18 -0.55 -1.88 -33.53
N HIS A 19 -0.51 -1.86 -34.86
CA HIS A 19 -1.64 -1.43 -35.69
C HIS A 19 -2.88 -2.30 -35.45
N THR A 20 -2.69 -3.62 -35.34
CA THR A 20 -3.77 -4.57 -35.02
C THR A 20 -4.36 -4.30 -33.63
N ILE A 21 -3.50 -4.06 -32.62
CA ILE A 21 -3.93 -3.72 -31.26
C ILE A 21 -4.81 -2.46 -31.28
N LEU A 22 -4.33 -1.40 -31.94
CA LEU A 22 -5.03 -0.11 -32.01
C LEU A 22 -6.35 -0.21 -32.77
N GLN A 23 -6.35 -0.85 -33.95
CA GLN A 23 -7.56 -1.03 -34.74
C GLN A 23 -8.66 -1.77 -33.94
N LYS A 24 -8.29 -2.84 -33.20
CA LYS A 24 -9.24 -3.61 -32.38
C LYS A 24 -9.66 -2.90 -31.10
N SER A 25 -8.91 -1.89 -30.67
CA SER A 25 -9.15 -1.16 -29.42
C SER A 25 -9.77 0.23 -29.63
N GLN A 26 -9.73 0.75 -30.86
CA GLN A 26 -10.07 2.13 -31.22
C GLN A 26 -11.41 2.59 -30.66
N LYS A 27 -12.48 1.83 -30.92
CA LYS A 27 -13.83 2.17 -30.43
C LYS A 27 -13.88 2.38 -28.91
N TYR A 28 -13.18 1.54 -28.14
CA TYR A 28 -13.17 1.67 -26.69
C TYR A 28 -12.33 2.86 -26.25
N LEU A 29 -11.16 3.07 -26.85
CA LEU A 29 -10.28 4.21 -26.56
C LEU A 29 -11.02 5.53 -26.80
N GLU A 30 -11.66 5.70 -27.96
CA GLU A 30 -12.44 6.88 -28.34
C GLU A 30 -13.65 7.15 -27.44
N GLN A 31 -14.22 6.11 -26.83
CA GLN A 31 -15.34 6.23 -25.90
C GLN A 31 -14.89 6.55 -24.46
N THR A 32 -13.64 6.24 -24.12
CA THR A 32 -13.14 6.28 -22.74
C THR A 32 -12.34 7.55 -22.46
N PHE A 33 -11.54 8.00 -23.43
CA PHE A 33 -10.62 9.11 -23.27
C PHE A 33 -11.09 10.31 -24.10
N SER A 34 -10.82 11.51 -23.58
CA SER A 34 -10.99 12.76 -24.32
C SER A 34 -10.04 12.84 -25.52
N GLU A 35 -10.32 13.75 -26.46
CA GLU A 35 -9.48 13.93 -27.65
C GLU A 35 -8.02 14.27 -27.28
N SER A 36 -7.82 15.13 -26.28
CA SER A 36 -6.48 15.48 -25.78
C SER A 36 -5.75 14.29 -25.15
N GLU A 37 -6.46 13.50 -24.34
CA GLU A 37 -5.90 12.28 -23.72
C GLU A 37 -5.52 11.25 -24.79
N LEU A 38 -6.33 11.08 -25.82
CA LEU A 38 -6.01 10.17 -26.94
C LEU A 38 -4.77 10.63 -27.70
N MET A 39 -4.64 11.93 -27.98
CA MET A 39 -3.44 12.47 -28.62
C MET A 39 -2.18 12.20 -27.79
N GLU A 40 -2.26 12.41 -26.48
CA GLU A 40 -1.14 12.12 -25.56
C GLU A 40 -0.81 10.63 -25.55
N PHE A 41 -1.82 9.76 -25.44
CA PHE A 41 -1.63 8.31 -25.46
C PHE A 41 -1.00 7.84 -26.78
N HIS A 42 -1.45 8.36 -27.92
CA HIS A 42 -0.87 8.05 -29.22
C HIS A 42 0.59 8.51 -29.34
N ALA A 43 0.94 9.67 -28.79
CA ALA A 43 2.32 10.14 -28.74
C ALA A 43 3.20 9.21 -27.89
N ARG A 44 2.68 8.75 -26.74
CA ARG A 44 3.37 7.82 -25.82
C ARG A 44 3.71 6.48 -26.47
N ILE A 45 2.78 5.90 -27.23
CA ILE A 45 2.98 4.60 -27.87
C ILE A 45 3.71 4.69 -29.21
N LYS A 46 3.98 5.89 -29.73
CA LYS A 46 4.66 6.08 -31.03
C LYS A 46 6.00 5.35 -31.13
N PRO A 47 6.87 5.33 -30.10
CA PRO A 47 8.14 4.59 -30.16
C PRO A 47 7.96 3.07 -30.35
N LEU A 48 6.81 2.51 -29.97
CA LEU A 48 6.56 1.06 -30.04
C LEU A 48 6.43 0.57 -31.50
N TYR A 49 6.22 1.46 -32.48
CA TYR A 49 6.26 1.11 -33.90
C TYR A 49 7.66 0.65 -34.37
N ALA A 50 8.72 0.97 -33.62
CA ALA A 50 10.08 0.49 -33.92
C ALA A 50 10.33 -0.97 -33.48
N LEU A 51 9.43 -1.55 -32.68
CA LEU A 51 9.53 -2.93 -32.24
C LEU A 51 8.99 -3.88 -33.32
N ASN A 52 9.67 -5.00 -33.50
CA ASN A 52 9.31 -6.02 -34.50
C ASN A 52 8.77 -7.31 -33.86
N ASP A 53 9.14 -7.61 -32.60
CA ASP A 53 8.63 -8.79 -31.90
C ASP A 53 7.23 -8.52 -31.32
N THR A 54 6.30 -9.43 -31.61
CA THR A 54 4.90 -9.30 -31.20
C THR A 54 4.72 -9.35 -29.68
N LYS A 55 5.50 -10.17 -28.96
CA LYS A 55 5.39 -10.28 -27.50
C LYS A 55 5.94 -9.02 -26.84
N GLU A 56 7.04 -8.49 -27.33
CA GLU A 56 7.61 -7.22 -26.87
C GLU A 56 6.65 -6.06 -27.09
N ILE A 57 6.02 -5.97 -28.27
CA ILE A 57 4.98 -4.96 -28.56
C ILE A 57 3.83 -5.06 -27.56
N ILE A 58 3.32 -6.26 -27.28
CA ILE A 58 2.21 -6.47 -26.34
C ILE A 58 2.61 -6.03 -24.93
N LYS A 59 3.77 -6.48 -24.43
CA LYS A 59 4.28 -6.11 -23.10
C LYS A 59 4.48 -4.59 -22.99
N ALA A 60 5.06 -3.96 -24.01
CA ALA A 60 5.28 -2.52 -24.03
C ALA A 60 3.97 -1.74 -24.09
N PHE A 61 3.03 -2.14 -24.94
CA PHE A 61 1.71 -1.51 -25.04
C PHE A 61 0.92 -1.64 -23.74
N GLU A 62 0.90 -2.84 -23.14
CA GLU A 62 0.27 -3.08 -21.86
C GLU A 62 0.82 -2.13 -20.80
N LYS A 63 2.15 -2.08 -20.64
CA LYS A 63 2.82 -1.17 -19.71
C LYS A 63 2.44 0.29 -19.96
N SER A 64 2.58 0.78 -21.19
CA SER A 64 2.26 2.17 -21.55
C SER A 64 0.79 2.51 -21.28
N TYR A 65 -0.13 1.57 -21.53
CA TYR A 65 -1.55 1.75 -21.24
C TYR A 65 -1.84 1.80 -19.74
N TYR A 66 -1.27 0.88 -18.96
CA TYR A 66 -1.42 0.89 -17.50
C TYR A 66 -0.90 2.18 -16.87
N GLU A 67 0.29 2.63 -17.28
CA GLU A 67 0.88 3.89 -16.82
C GLU A 67 0.01 5.08 -17.20
N PHE A 68 -0.51 5.12 -18.43
CA PHE A 68 -1.38 6.19 -18.89
C PHE A 68 -2.71 6.26 -18.11
N VAL A 69 -3.38 5.12 -17.90
CA VAL A 69 -4.62 5.07 -17.09
C VAL A 69 -4.36 5.53 -15.66
N LYS A 70 -3.22 5.14 -15.09
CA LYS A 70 -2.79 5.57 -13.75
C LYS A 70 -2.61 7.09 -13.71
N GLU A 71 -1.93 7.67 -14.70
CA GLU A 71 -1.71 9.12 -14.77
C GLU A 71 -3.01 9.91 -14.97
N CYS A 72 -3.94 9.43 -15.81
CA CYS A 72 -5.30 9.98 -15.94
C CYS A 72 -6.09 9.95 -14.62
N TYR A 73 -5.85 8.95 -13.76
CA TYR A 73 -6.44 8.92 -12.43
C TYR A 73 -5.74 9.92 -11.50
N GLN A 74 -4.40 9.99 -11.56
CA GLN A 74 -3.61 10.89 -10.74
C GLN A 74 -3.91 12.37 -10.99
N SER A 75 -4.15 12.77 -12.25
CA SER A 75 -4.45 14.15 -12.65
C SER A 75 -5.73 14.71 -12.01
N ARG A 76 -6.61 13.85 -11.48
CA ARG A 76 -7.84 14.24 -10.77
C ARG A 76 -7.58 14.77 -9.36
N TYR A 77 -6.36 14.60 -8.84
CA TYR A 77 -5.99 14.96 -7.48
C TYR A 77 -4.89 16.01 -7.48
N LYS A 78 -5.00 16.97 -6.57
CA LYS A 78 -3.93 17.93 -6.31
C LYS A 78 -2.82 17.24 -5.52
N HIS A 79 -1.59 17.68 -5.75
CA HIS A 79 -0.41 17.27 -5.00
C HIS A 79 0.62 18.41 -5.04
N ASN A 80 1.68 18.30 -4.24
CA ASN A 80 2.78 19.26 -4.19
C ASN A 80 3.95 18.73 -5.05
N GLU A 81 4.33 19.51 -6.09
CA GLU A 81 5.39 19.16 -7.03
C GLU A 81 6.79 19.17 -6.38
N ASP A 82 7.04 20.06 -5.41
CA ASP A 82 8.31 20.12 -4.68
C ASP A 82 8.50 18.87 -3.81
N LEU A 83 7.43 18.45 -3.12
CA LEU A 83 7.43 17.21 -2.36
C LEU A 83 7.63 16.01 -3.27
N GLU A 84 6.92 15.92 -4.40
CA GLU A 84 7.08 14.81 -5.33
C GLU A 84 8.51 14.76 -5.92
N SER A 85 9.09 15.92 -6.23
CA SER A 85 10.48 16.05 -6.67
C SER A 85 11.46 15.51 -5.61
N PHE A 86 11.24 15.84 -4.33
CA PHE A 86 11.99 15.25 -3.22
C PHE A 86 11.82 13.72 -3.13
N LEU A 87 10.58 13.23 -3.30
CA LEU A 87 10.28 11.79 -3.29
C LEU A 87 10.91 11.05 -4.48
N GLN A 88 11.39 11.74 -5.50
CA GLN A 88 12.12 11.18 -6.65
C GLN A 88 13.65 11.27 -6.52
N THR A 89 14.19 11.91 -5.48
CA THR A 89 15.66 11.92 -5.25
C THR A 89 16.19 10.51 -5.03
N ARG A 90 17.50 10.34 -5.23
CA ARG A 90 18.18 9.03 -5.13
C ARG A 90 18.20 8.42 -3.72
N ASP A 91 17.88 9.19 -2.69
CA ASP A 91 17.85 8.70 -1.31
C ASP A 91 16.79 7.62 -1.14
N SER A 92 17.20 6.47 -0.62
CA SER A 92 16.33 5.33 -0.34
C SER A 92 15.61 5.42 1.00
N LYS A 93 16.10 6.27 1.92
CA LYS A 93 15.42 6.59 3.18
C LYS A 93 14.95 8.04 3.13
N LYS A 94 13.64 8.24 3.15
CA LYS A 94 13.01 9.57 3.03
C LYS A 94 12.17 9.86 4.25
N ILE A 95 12.43 10.99 4.89
CA ILE A 95 11.71 11.42 6.09
C ILE A 95 10.97 12.71 5.79
N LEU A 96 9.67 12.71 6.08
CA LEU A 96 8.82 13.89 6.03
C LEU A 96 8.56 14.34 7.47
N TRP A 97 9.05 15.52 7.84
CA TRP A 97 8.87 16.08 9.17
C TRP A 97 7.62 16.95 9.21
N GLY A 98 6.62 16.53 9.98
CA GLY A 98 5.38 17.28 10.19
C GLY A 98 4.16 16.39 10.38
N ASP A 99 2.99 16.99 10.26
CA ASP A 99 1.72 16.29 10.43
C ASP A 99 1.45 15.30 9.29
N CYS A 100 1.13 14.05 9.64
CA CYS A 100 0.94 12.98 8.66
C CYS A 100 -0.24 13.24 7.71
N LEU A 101 -1.33 13.84 8.17
CA LEU A 101 -2.47 14.16 7.33
C LEU A 101 -2.10 15.24 6.29
N GLN A 102 -1.35 16.27 6.71
CA GLN A 102 -0.85 17.29 5.78
C GLN A 102 0.13 16.71 4.76
N GLY A 103 1.07 15.87 5.22
CA GLY A 103 2.03 15.20 4.33
C GLY A 103 1.36 14.33 3.29
N LEU A 104 0.42 13.48 3.73
CA LEU A 104 -0.34 12.61 2.82
C LEU A 104 -1.11 13.42 1.77
N LYS A 105 -1.81 14.50 2.17
CA LYS A 105 -2.54 15.39 1.22
C LYS A 105 -1.65 15.99 0.14
N GLN A 106 -0.38 16.23 0.44
CA GLN A 106 0.58 16.77 -0.51
C GLN A 106 1.16 15.70 -1.46
N MET A 107 1.06 14.41 -1.11
CA MET A 107 1.57 13.32 -1.96
C MET A 107 0.64 13.05 -3.15
N LYS A 108 1.23 12.63 -4.28
CA LYS A 108 0.51 12.18 -5.47
C LYS A 108 -0.35 10.95 -5.14
N SER A 109 -1.57 10.86 -5.68
CA SER A 109 -2.40 9.67 -5.53
C SER A 109 -1.74 8.48 -6.23
N GLU A 110 -2.03 7.25 -5.77
CA GLU A 110 -1.42 6.02 -6.33
C GLU A 110 0.08 6.20 -6.61
N SER A 111 0.86 6.48 -5.57
CA SER A 111 2.30 6.71 -5.67
C SER A 111 3.11 5.80 -4.74
N VAL A 112 2.45 4.95 -3.95
CA VAL A 112 3.06 4.09 -2.93
C VAL A 112 2.73 2.63 -3.24
N GLY A 113 3.76 1.77 -3.28
CA GLY A 113 3.62 0.34 -3.63
C GLY A 113 3.15 -0.54 -2.48
N ALA A 114 3.46 -0.19 -1.23
CA ALA A 114 2.99 -0.87 -0.03
C ALA A 114 3.01 0.05 1.19
N MET A 115 2.22 -0.27 2.21
CA MET A 115 2.24 0.43 3.49
C MET A 115 2.41 -0.52 4.66
N VAL A 116 3.20 -0.09 5.64
CA VAL A 116 3.29 -0.76 6.94
C VAL A 116 3.47 0.27 8.05
N THR A 117 2.65 0.16 9.09
CA THR A 117 2.69 1.12 10.21
C THR A 117 2.12 0.55 11.49
N SER A 118 2.26 1.32 12.57
CA SER A 118 1.50 1.18 13.81
C SER A 118 1.02 2.58 14.21
N PRO A 119 -0.29 2.80 14.40
CA PRO A 119 -0.79 4.13 14.73
C PRO A 119 -0.35 4.56 16.14
N PRO A 120 -0.40 5.87 16.44
CA PRO A 120 -0.43 6.28 17.83
C PRO A 120 -1.69 5.73 18.50
N TYR A 121 -1.54 4.90 19.53
CA TYR A 121 -2.70 4.32 20.22
C TYR A 121 -3.39 5.39 21.05
N TYR A 122 -4.73 5.38 21.04
CA TYR A 122 -5.57 6.34 21.75
C TYR A 122 -5.08 6.60 23.18
N ASN A 123 -4.65 7.83 23.44
CA ASN A 123 -4.18 8.36 24.73
C ASN A 123 -3.13 7.52 25.48
N ALA A 124 -2.53 6.50 24.84
CA ALA A 124 -1.54 5.62 25.44
C ALA A 124 -0.17 6.30 25.66
N ARG A 125 0.01 7.52 25.13
CA ARG A 125 1.24 8.29 25.15
C ARG A 125 0.97 9.78 25.37
N ALA A 126 1.88 10.45 26.08
CA ALA A 126 1.72 11.86 26.45
C ALA A 126 1.66 12.82 25.25
N TYR A 127 2.29 12.46 24.11
CA TYR A 127 2.33 13.29 22.90
C TYR A 127 1.08 13.16 22.02
N ALA A 128 0.19 12.22 22.30
CA ALA A 128 -0.98 11.91 21.49
C ALA A 128 -2.21 11.87 22.41
N GLN A 129 -2.93 12.99 22.47
CA GLN A 129 -4.07 13.18 23.37
C GLN A 129 -5.28 13.67 22.58
N TRP A 130 -6.36 12.88 22.61
CA TRP A 130 -7.66 13.22 22.06
C TRP A 130 -8.68 13.37 23.20
N SER A 131 -9.71 14.19 22.98
CA SER A 131 -10.76 14.46 23.98
C SER A 131 -11.53 13.19 24.38
N ASP A 132 -11.80 12.35 23.38
CA ASP A 132 -12.59 11.14 23.48
C ASP A 132 -12.29 10.20 22.31
N LEU A 133 -12.82 8.98 22.40
CA LEU A 133 -12.62 7.95 21.39
C LEU A 133 -13.16 8.35 20.01
N ASN A 134 -14.24 9.14 19.93
CA ASN A 134 -14.81 9.55 18.64
C ASN A 134 -13.89 10.54 17.91
N ALA A 135 -13.30 11.49 18.65
CA ALA A 135 -12.31 12.42 18.09
C ALA A 135 -11.10 11.68 17.52
N TYR A 136 -10.61 10.66 18.24
CA TYR A 136 -9.54 9.79 17.74
C TYR A 136 -9.93 9.05 16.47
N MET A 137 -11.09 8.40 16.45
CA MET A 137 -11.54 7.65 15.27
C MET A 137 -11.77 8.55 14.06
N SER A 138 -12.26 9.77 14.27
CA SER A 138 -12.44 10.76 13.19
C SER A 138 -11.11 11.22 12.60
N ASP A 139 -10.09 11.43 13.43
CA ASP A 139 -8.75 11.81 12.99
C ASP A 139 -8.09 10.69 12.19
N MET A 140 -8.15 9.46 12.72
CA MET A 140 -7.69 8.26 12.02
C MET A 140 -8.44 8.04 10.71
N GLU A 141 -9.75 8.31 10.64
CA GLU A 141 -10.51 8.22 9.39
C GLU A 141 -9.96 9.15 8.31
N ALA A 142 -9.67 10.41 8.67
CA ALA A 142 -9.15 11.40 7.73
C ALA A 142 -7.78 10.96 7.18
N ILE A 143 -6.90 10.45 8.05
CA ILE A 143 -5.59 9.93 7.66
C ILE A 143 -5.74 8.71 6.74
N LEU A 144 -6.58 7.74 7.13
CA LEU A 144 -6.79 6.52 6.35
C LEU A 144 -7.39 6.79 4.97
N ARG A 145 -8.24 7.81 4.81
CA ARG A 145 -8.74 8.25 3.50
C ARG A 145 -7.61 8.71 2.58
N GLU A 146 -6.64 9.45 3.12
CA GLU A 146 -5.48 9.86 2.35
C GLU A 146 -4.49 8.71 2.12
N CYS A 147 -4.31 7.79 3.08
CA CYS A 147 -3.59 6.53 2.85
C CYS A 147 -4.20 5.73 1.69
N TYR A 148 -5.53 5.59 1.65
CA TYR A 148 -6.23 4.95 0.55
C TYR A 148 -5.99 5.66 -0.78
N ARG A 149 -5.96 7.00 -0.80
CA ARG A 149 -5.69 7.77 -2.01
C ARG A 149 -4.27 7.56 -2.54
N VAL A 150 -3.25 7.61 -1.68
CA VAL A 150 -1.83 7.56 -2.08
C VAL A 150 -1.30 6.14 -2.32
N LEU A 151 -1.91 5.10 -1.71
CA LEU A 151 -1.57 3.71 -2.00
C LEU A 151 -1.96 3.36 -3.45
N ASP A 152 -1.10 2.66 -4.18
CA ASP A 152 -1.43 2.17 -5.53
C ASP A 152 -2.65 1.25 -5.51
N ASN A 153 -3.43 1.26 -6.60
CA ASN A 153 -4.54 0.32 -6.75
C ASN A 153 -4.04 -1.12 -6.71
N HIS A 154 -4.79 -2.03 -6.08
CA HIS A 154 -4.47 -3.44 -5.89
C HIS A 154 -3.26 -3.73 -4.98
N ARG A 155 -2.84 -2.76 -4.16
CA ARG A 155 -1.77 -2.93 -3.17
C ARG A 155 -2.29 -3.15 -1.76
N VAL A 156 -1.36 -3.44 -0.87
CA VAL A 156 -1.62 -3.91 0.49
C VAL A 156 -1.15 -2.88 1.52
N PHE A 157 -1.96 -2.74 2.58
CA PHE A 157 -1.60 -2.02 3.79
C PHE A 157 -1.59 -3.01 4.97
N VAL A 158 -0.42 -3.20 5.58
CA VAL A 158 -0.25 -3.94 6.83
C VAL A 158 -0.27 -2.98 8.01
N PHE A 159 -1.15 -3.22 8.99
CA PHE A 159 -1.42 -2.30 10.08
C PHE A 159 -1.32 -3.00 11.43
N ASN A 160 -0.30 -2.66 12.21
CA ASN A 160 -0.08 -3.24 13.53
C ASN A 160 -0.81 -2.44 14.62
N VAL A 161 -1.74 -3.07 15.34
CA VAL A 161 -2.48 -2.41 16.42
C VAL A 161 -2.77 -3.35 17.59
N GLY A 162 -2.61 -2.85 18.80
CA GLY A 162 -2.95 -3.57 20.03
C GLY A 162 -4.20 -3.01 20.69
N ASP A 163 -5.00 -3.90 21.26
CA ASP A 163 -6.08 -3.51 22.17
C ASP A 163 -5.50 -2.88 23.44
N ILE A 164 -6.10 -1.77 23.86
CA ILE A 164 -5.67 -1.01 25.03
C ILE A 164 -6.67 -1.08 26.17
N PHE A 165 -6.21 -0.77 27.37
CA PHE A 165 -7.08 -0.65 28.55
C PHE A 165 -7.11 0.80 29.03
N ASP A 166 -8.16 1.52 28.65
CA ASP A 166 -8.32 2.93 29.01
C ASP A 166 -9.80 3.35 29.05
N ASN A 167 -10.05 4.62 29.38
CA ASN A 167 -11.37 5.22 29.36
C ASN A 167 -11.65 5.88 28.00
N ASP A 168 -12.75 5.51 27.35
CA ASP A 168 -13.17 6.11 26.07
C ASP A 168 -13.61 7.58 26.17
N ASN A 169 -13.83 8.08 27.39
CA ASN A 169 -14.28 9.42 27.72
C ASN A 169 -15.60 9.84 27.04
N LEU A 170 -16.43 8.87 26.63
CA LEU A 170 -17.73 9.14 25.98
C LEU A 170 -18.83 9.44 27.00
N PHE A 171 -18.83 8.73 28.12
CA PHE A 171 -19.88 8.83 29.15
C PHE A 171 -19.34 9.23 30.52
N THR A 172 -18.10 8.86 30.86
CA THR A 172 -17.46 9.14 32.14
C THR A 172 -15.98 9.39 31.94
N ARG A 173 -15.37 10.24 32.77
CA ARG A 173 -13.91 10.48 32.80
C ARG A 173 -13.22 9.86 34.01
N SER A 174 -13.98 9.16 34.86
CA SER A 174 -13.44 8.55 36.09
C SER A 174 -12.56 7.34 35.79
N THR A 175 -11.68 6.98 36.73
CA THR A 175 -10.85 5.76 36.63
C THR A 175 -11.68 4.48 36.57
N TRP A 176 -12.88 4.49 37.15
CA TRP A 176 -13.86 3.40 37.11
C TRP A 176 -14.43 3.15 35.71
N GLY A 177 -14.35 4.13 34.81
CA GLY A 177 -14.76 3.98 33.41
C GLY A 177 -13.73 3.27 32.53
N LYS A 178 -12.53 2.95 33.04
CA LYS A 178 -11.51 2.27 32.25
C LYS A 178 -11.95 0.85 31.90
N ARG A 179 -11.90 0.53 30.62
CA ARG A 179 -12.28 -0.77 30.06
C ARG A 179 -11.31 -1.19 28.96
N ARG A 180 -11.47 -2.41 28.45
CA ARG A 180 -10.77 -2.82 27.23
C ARG A 180 -11.41 -2.10 26.03
N LEU A 181 -10.57 -1.43 25.25
CA LEU A 181 -10.93 -0.81 23.98
C LEU A 181 -10.39 -1.72 22.87
N PRO A 182 -11.25 -2.43 22.13
CA PRO A 182 -10.86 -3.35 21.08
C PRO A 182 -10.46 -2.59 19.81
N LEU A 183 -9.31 -1.91 19.84
CA LEU A 183 -8.83 -1.08 18.75
C LEU A 183 -8.69 -1.89 17.46
N GLY A 184 -8.28 -3.16 17.52
CA GLY A 184 -8.22 -4.03 16.34
C GLY A 184 -9.56 -4.09 15.60
N ALA A 185 -10.64 -4.37 16.33
CA ALA A 185 -11.99 -4.42 15.76
C ALA A 185 -12.46 -3.05 15.23
N TYR A 186 -12.15 -1.96 15.95
CA TYR A 186 -12.52 -0.62 15.52
C TYR A 186 -11.80 -0.20 14.23
N PHE A 187 -10.52 -0.53 14.09
CA PHE A 187 -9.77 -0.25 12.87
C PHE A 187 -10.24 -1.10 11.69
N ILE A 188 -10.57 -2.38 11.87
CA ILE A 188 -11.15 -3.20 10.79
C ILE A 188 -12.40 -2.51 10.19
N LEU A 189 -13.33 -2.09 11.05
CA LEU A 189 -14.54 -1.38 10.61
C LEU A 189 -14.21 -0.04 9.93
N LEU A 190 -13.24 0.68 10.45
CA LEU A 190 -12.83 1.98 9.90
C LEU A 190 -12.18 1.85 8.52
N PHE A 191 -11.30 0.86 8.32
CA PHE A 191 -10.67 0.56 7.03
C PHE A 191 -11.73 0.17 5.98
N GLU A 192 -12.67 -0.70 6.33
CA GLU A 192 -13.79 -1.11 5.45
C GLU A 192 -14.69 0.09 5.08
N LYS A 193 -14.95 1.00 6.03
CA LYS A 193 -15.69 2.25 5.80
C LYS A 193 -14.97 3.17 4.81
N VAL A 194 -13.64 3.27 4.90
CA VAL A 194 -12.82 4.09 4.00
C VAL A 194 -12.77 3.51 2.58
N GLY A 195 -12.85 2.18 2.46
CA GLY A 195 -12.92 1.48 1.17
C GLY A 195 -11.89 0.37 0.99
N PHE A 196 -11.00 0.16 1.97
CA PHE A 196 -10.16 -1.03 2.01
C PHE A 196 -11.02 -2.28 2.19
N SER A 197 -10.45 -3.43 1.84
CA SER A 197 -11.02 -4.74 2.16
C SER A 197 -10.12 -5.45 3.17
N PHE A 198 -10.69 -5.89 4.28
CA PHE A 198 -10.01 -6.74 5.26
C PHE A 198 -9.68 -8.09 4.62
N VAL A 199 -8.45 -8.57 4.84
CA VAL A 199 -7.94 -9.81 4.26
C VAL A 199 -7.65 -10.82 5.34
N ASP A 200 -6.87 -10.42 6.35
CA ASP A 200 -6.40 -11.33 7.38
C ASP A 200 -5.97 -10.59 8.65
N ASP A 201 -5.86 -11.33 9.75
CA ASP A 201 -5.38 -10.87 11.06
C ASP A 201 -4.35 -11.86 11.60
N ILE A 202 -3.06 -11.47 11.55
CA ILE A 202 -1.98 -12.25 12.15
C ILE A 202 -1.80 -11.78 13.58
N ILE A 203 -1.94 -12.70 14.53
CA ILE A 203 -1.74 -12.45 15.96
C ILE A 203 -0.24 -12.47 16.26
N TRP A 204 0.31 -11.30 16.56
CA TRP A 204 1.66 -11.19 17.09
C TRP A 204 1.66 -11.51 18.59
N ASP A 205 2.11 -12.72 18.95
CA ASP A 205 2.35 -13.11 20.33
C ASP A 205 3.67 -12.51 20.85
N LYS A 206 3.56 -11.66 21.87
CA LYS A 206 4.69 -10.96 22.50
C LYS A 206 5.33 -11.77 23.62
N GLY A 207 4.74 -12.90 24.00
CA GLY A 207 5.22 -13.82 25.04
C GLY A 207 5.09 -13.32 26.48
N GLN A 208 5.20 -12.01 26.73
CA GLN A 208 5.04 -11.43 28.07
C GLN A 208 3.94 -10.37 28.11
N VAL A 209 3.16 -10.40 29.18
CA VAL A 209 2.14 -9.39 29.47
C VAL A 209 2.80 -8.06 29.89
N GLN A 210 2.33 -6.95 29.33
CA GLN A 210 2.97 -5.63 29.54
C GLN A 210 2.64 -4.95 30.88
N SER A 211 1.90 -5.61 31.77
CA SER A 211 1.41 -5.02 33.01
C SER A 211 1.66 -5.94 34.20
N GLN A 212 1.86 -5.34 35.38
CA GLN A 212 2.05 -6.06 36.65
C GLN A 212 0.76 -6.17 37.46
N ARG A 213 -0.42 -5.87 36.88
CA ARG A 213 -1.72 -5.87 37.60
C ARG A 213 -2.09 -7.20 38.26
N HIS A 214 -1.48 -8.32 37.84
CA HIS A 214 -1.68 -9.63 38.48
C HIS A 214 -0.77 -9.88 39.68
N LYS A 215 0.15 -8.97 40.00
CA LYS A 215 1.06 -9.08 41.15
C LYS A 215 0.48 -8.52 42.45
N ASN A 216 -0.82 -8.24 42.50
CA ASN A 216 -1.47 -7.96 43.78
C ASN A 216 -1.49 -9.27 44.59
N GLY A 217 -0.84 -9.27 45.76
CA GLY A 217 -0.68 -10.44 46.64
C GLY A 217 -1.95 -10.90 47.36
N ASP A 218 -3.12 -10.40 46.95
CA ASP A 218 -4.40 -10.78 47.52
C ASP A 218 -4.82 -12.18 47.03
N LYS A 219 -5.59 -12.90 47.86
CA LYS A 219 -6.10 -14.23 47.50
C LYS A 219 -7.00 -14.12 46.25
N PRO A 220 -6.74 -14.89 45.19
CA PRO A 220 -7.55 -14.81 43.96
C PRO A 220 -8.92 -15.46 44.19
N TYR A 221 -9.99 -14.66 44.10
CA TYR A 221 -11.38 -15.13 44.05
C TYR A 221 -11.93 -15.00 42.62
N PRO A 222 -13.02 -15.71 42.26
CA PRO A 222 -13.71 -15.47 40.98
C PRO A 222 -13.98 -13.98 40.74
N TYR A 223 -13.88 -13.53 39.48
CA TYR A 223 -14.04 -12.12 39.04
C TYR A 223 -12.93 -11.13 39.46
N TYR A 224 -11.95 -11.55 40.27
CA TYR A 224 -10.90 -10.65 40.74
C TYR A 224 -9.77 -10.42 39.70
N GLN A 225 -9.47 -11.43 38.88
CA GLN A 225 -8.41 -11.35 37.86
C GLN A 225 -8.92 -11.71 36.47
N TYR A 226 -8.64 -10.84 35.49
CA TYR A 226 -8.91 -11.07 34.07
C TYR A 226 -7.59 -11.30 33.32
N PRO A 227 -7.52 -12.16 32.30
CA PRO A 227 -6.34 -12.30 31.47
C PRO A 227 -5.92 -10.97 30.83
N MET A 228 -4.62 -10.66 30.90
CA MET A 228 -4.05 -9.49 30.23
C MET A 228 -3.71 -9.76 28.78
N ASN A 229 -3.67 -8.68 28.00
CA ASN A 229 -3.28 -8.76 26.61
C ASN A 229 -1.78 -9.10 26.50
N CYS A 230 -1.47 -10.17 25.77
CA CYS A 230 -0.11 -10.61 25.45
C CYS A 230 0.16 -10.56 23.94
N TYR A 231 -0.76 -10.01 23.15
CA TYR A 231 -0.64 -9.96 21.70
C TYR A 231 -1.00 -8.59 21.13
N GLU A 232 -0.61 -8.38 19.87
CA GLU A 232 -1.11 -7.31 19.00
C GLU A 232 -1.59 -7.91 17.69
N HIS A 233 -2.44 -7.18 16.98
CA HIS A 233 -2.95 -7.56 15.66
C HIS A 233 -2.04 -7.01 14.57
N ILE A 234 -1.65 -7.84 13.62
CA ILE A 234 -1.07 -7.44 12.34
C ILE A 234 -2.16 -7.61 11.30
N LEU A 235 -2.94 -6.55 11.10
CA LEU A 235 -4.08 -6.54 10.20
C LEU A 235 -3.61 -6.33 8.75
N ILE A 236 -4.18 -7.08 7.82
CA ILE A 236 -3.86 -7.00 6.38
C ILE A 236 -5.08 -6.48 5.62
N PHE A 237 -4.87 -5.42 4.85
CA PHE A 237 -5.90 -4.78 4.05
C PHE A 237 -5.49 -4.63 2.59
N HIS A 238 -6.42 -4.87 1.68
CA HIS A 238 -6.26 -4.60 0.25
C HIS A 238 -6.98 -3.33 -0.18
N LYS A 239 -6.34 -2.57 -1.07
CA LYS A 239 -7.01 -1.50 -1.82
C LYS A 239 -7.53 -2.04 -3.16
N HIS A 240 -8.84 -1.91 -3.35
CA HIS A 240 -9.49 -2.10 -4.65
C HIS A 240 -10.38 -0.90 -4.95
N ARG A 241 -9.89 0.04 -5.76
CA ARG A 241 -10.73 1.12 -6.25
C ARG A 241 -11.80 0.54 -7.16
N SER A 242 -12.98 1.16 -7.18
CA SER A 242 -13.98 0.86 -8.19
C SER A 242 -13.45 1.33 -9.55
N ASP A 243 -12.94 0.39 -10.35
CA ASP A 243 -12.34 0.67 -11.66
C ASP A 243 -13.02 -0.15 -12.75
N GLU A 244 -13.74 0.56 -13.62
CA GLU A 244 -14.42 -0.01 -14.79
C GLU A 244 -13.58 0.10 -16.08
N THR A 245 -12.36 0.62 -15.98
CA THR A 245 -11.44 0.73 -17.10
C THR A 245 -11.06 -0.67 -17.57
N ARG A 246 -11.14 -0.89 -18.89
CA ARG A 246 -10.72 -2.15 -19.51
C ARG A 246 -9.22 -2.19 -19.52
N TYR A 247 -8.68 -3.39 -19.33
CA TYR A 247 -7.25 -3.63 -19.42
C TYR A 247 -6.93 -4.47 -20.66
N PRO A 248 -5.76 -4.24 -21.30
CA PRO A 248 -5.32 -5.00 -22.46
C PRO A 248 -5.29 -6.49 -22.14
N CYS A 249 -5.70 -7.33 -23.09
CA CYS A 249 -5.54 -8.77 -22.92
C CYS A 249 -4.03 -9.12 -22.85
N PRO A 250 -3.55 -9.83 -21.83
CA PRO A 250 -2.12 -10.14 -21.67
C PRO A 250 -1.57 -11.10 -22.75
N VAL A 251 -2.46 -11.66 -23.60
CA VAL A 251 -2.08 -12.57 -24.69
C VAL A 251 -1.99 -11.84 -26.03
N CYS A 252 -2.91 -10.92 -26.33
CA CYS A 252 -2.99 -10.28 -27.65
C CYS A 252 -2.94 -8.74 -27.59
N GLY A 253 -2.77 -8.13 -26.42
CA GLY A 253 -2.71 -6.68 -26.21
C GLY A 253 -4.01 -5.91 -26.48
N CYS A 254 -5.06 -6.55 -27.02
CA CYS A 254 -6.27 -5.84 -27.44
C CYS A 254 -7.20 -5.52 -26.27
N LEU A 255 -7.88 -4.35 -26.33
CA LEU A 255 -8.92 -3.91 -25.38
C LEU A 255 -10.34 -4.41 -25.77
N GLN A 256 -10.42 -5.31 -26.75
CA GLN A 256 -11.64 -6.01 -27.12
C GLN A 256 -11.98 -7.10 -26.09
N VAL A 257 -12.43 -6.65 -24.91
CA VAL A 257 -12.74 -7.48 -23.75
C VAL A 257 -14.13 -7.17 -23.21
N ASN A 258 -14.78 -8.17 -22.62
CA ASN A 258 -16.05 -7.99 -21.92
C ASN A 258 -15.86 -8.19 -20.42
N GLY A 259 -16.58 -7.41 -19.61
CA GLY A 259 -16.63 -7.64 -18.18
C GLY A 259 -17.27 -9.00 -17.89
N ASN A 260 -16.66 -9.75 -16.98
CA ASN A 260 -17.06 -11.12 -16.66
C ASN A 260 -17.70 -11.19 -15.27
N ALA A 261 -16.92 -10.92 -14.22
CA ALA A 261 -17.38 -10.98 -12.83
C ALA A 261 -16.52 -10.09 -11.93
N TYR A 262 -17.04 -9.74 -10.77
CA TYR A 262 -16.27 -9.16 -9.66
C TYR A 262 -15.77 -10.30 -8.79
N THR A 263 -14.45 -10.46 -8.68
CA THR A 263 -13.86 -11.52 -7.84
C THR A 263 -13.68 -11.06 -6.40
N GLU A 264 -13.38 -9.78 -6.22
CA GLU A 264 -13.27 -9.07 -4.94
C GLU A 264 -14.04 -7.74 -5.06
N LYS A 265 -14.42 -7.12 -3.94
CA LYS A 265 -15.05 -5.79 -3.92
C LYS A 265 -14.16 -4.81 -4.69
N GLY A 266 -14.67 -4.22 -5.77
CA GLY A 266 -13.90 -3.29 -6.62
C GLY A 266 -12.94 -3.93 -7.64
N LEU A 267 -12.74 -5.26 -7.63
CA LEU A 267 -11.87 -5.93 -8.61
C LEU A 267 -12.68 -6.62 -9.71
N ARG A 268 -12.73 -5.99 -10.88
CA ARG A 268 -13.39 -6.56 -12.07
C ARG A 268 -12.47 -7.50 -12.84
N SER A 269 -13.02 -8.63 -13.26
CA SER A 269 -12.39 -9.55 -14.22
C SER A 269 -12.93 -9.32 -15.64
N TRP A 270 -12.03 -9.50 -16.61
CA TRP A 270 -12.25 -9.30 -18.04
C TRP A 270 -12.05 -10.63 -18.78
N GLU A 271 -12.82 -10.85 -19.85
CA GLU A 271 -12.63 -11.97 -20.77
C GLU A 271 -12.35 -11.45 -22.19
N CYS A 272 -11.26 -11.95 -22.80
CA CYS A 272 -10.88 -11.55 -24.16
C CYS A 272 -11.90 -12.03 -25.21
N LYS A 273 -12.40 -11.09 -26.03
CA LYS A 273 -13.33 -11.35 -27.13
C LYS A 273 -12.71 -11.24 -28.52
N ASN A 274 -11.41 -10.95 -28.61
CA ASN A 274 -10.69 -11.01 -29.88
C ASN A 274 -10.59 -12.46 -30.37
N LEU A 275 -11.35 -12.81 -31.41
CA LEU A 275 -11.36 -14.15 -32.00
C LEU A 275 -10.00 -14.57 -32.58
N HIS A 276 -9.12 -13.61 -32.88
CA HIS A 276 -7.75 -13.84 -33.36
C HIS A 276 -6.71 -13.76 -32.23
N CYS A 277 -7.12 -13.88 -30.97
CA CYS A 277 -6.21 -14.00 -29.84
C CYS A 277 -5.39 -15.30 -29.96
N PHE A 278 -4.10 -15.24 -29.65
CA PHE A 278 -3.17 -16.37 -29.81
C PHE A 278 -3.49 -17.57 -28.92
N GLU A 279 -4.16 -17.34 -27.79
CA GLU A 279 -4.65 -18.38 -26.90
C GLU A 279 -6.17 -18.31 -26.77
N ARG A 280 -6.83 -19.42 -27.08
CA ARG A 280 -8.27 -19.63 -26.84
C ARG A 280 -8.49 -21.08 -26.37
N SER A 281 -9.49 -21.27 -25.52
CA SER A 281 -9.87 -22.59 -25.03
C SER A 281 -10.48 -23.48 -26.12
N ARG A 282 -10.62 -24.78 -25.85
CA ARG A 282 -11.31 -25.74 -26.74
C ARG A 282 -12.75 -25.33 -27.07
N ALA A 283 -13.44 -24.67 -26.14
CA ALA A 283 -14.78 -24.11 -26.34
C ALA A 283 -14.77 -22.70 -26.97
N ASN A 284 -13.65 -22.31 -27.59
CA ASN A 284 -13.43 -21.00 -28.20
C ASN A 284 -13.68 -19.79 -27.25
N ARG A 285 -13.49 -19.97 -25.94
CA ARG A 285 -13.48 -18.87 -24.96
C ARG A 285 -12.09 -18.26 -24.82
N GLY A 286 -12.03 -16.93 -24.65
CA GLY A 286 -10.77 -16.21 -24.43
C GLY A 286 -10.28 -16.28 -22.98
N LYS A 287 -9.02 -15.88 -22.77
CA LYS A 287 -8.40 -15.82 -21.44
C LYS A 287 -9.16 -14.84 -20.54
N ARG A 288 -9.31 -15.22 -19.27
CA ARG A 288 -9.84 -14.36 -18.19
C ARG A 288 -8.69 -13.77 -17.40
N PHE A 289 -8.78 -12.49 -17.07
CA PHE A 289 -7.73 -11.75 -16.37
C PHE A 289 -8.32 -10.55 -15.63
N SER A 290 -7.54 -9.90 -14.77
CA SER A 290 -7.91 -8.66 -14.08
C SER A 290 -6.71 -7.72 -14.04
N ALA A 291 -6.94 -6.47 -13.64
CA ALA A 291 -5.85 -5.51 -13.45
C ALA A 291 -4.78 -5.99 -12.46
N LYS A 292 -5.19 -6.70 -11.40
CA LYS A 292 -4.29 -7.36 -10.43
C LYS A 292 -3.38 -8.42 -11.08
N THR A 293 -3.82 -9.04 -12.18
CA THR A 293 -3.04 -10.06 -12.90
C THR A 293 -1.77 -9.46 -13.52
N TYR A 294 -1.84 -8.22 -14.00
CA TYR A 294 -0.68 -7.52 -14.56
C TYR A 294 0.46 -7.39 -13.55
N PHE A 295 0.16 -7.03 -12.30
CA PHE A 295 1.20 -6.89 -11.28
C PHE A 295 1.72 -8.24 -10.80
N THR A 296 0.86 -9.25 -10.68
CA THR A 296 1.19 -10.53 -10.00
C THR A 296 1.79 -11.59 -10.92
N GLN A 297 1.55 -11.50 -12.24
CA GLN A 297 1.98 -12.52 -13.21
C GLN A 297 2.95 -12.00 -14.27
N ASN A 298 3.42 -10.75 -14.12
CA ASN A 298 4.41 -10.19 -15.04
C ASN A 298 5.83 -10.64 -14.62
N GLU A 299 6.42 -11.49 -15.46
CA GLU A 299 7.76 -12.06 -15.28
C GLU A 299 8.83 -11.00 -15.00
N ALA A 300 8.71 -9.81 -15.60
CA ALA A 300 9.68 -8.73 -15.41
C ALA A 300 9.67 -8.16 -13.98
N PHE A 301 8.50 -8.14 -13.32
CA PHE A 301 8.42 -7.76 -11.90
C PHE A 301 8.87 -8.90 -10.98
N ASN A 302 8.63 -10.15 -11.36
CA ASN A 302 8.94 -11.31 -10.52
C ASN A 302 10.45 -11.59 -10.44
N GLN A 303 11.20 -11.34 -11.52
CA GLN A 303 12.64 -11.60 -11.56
C GLN A 303 13.38 -10.74 -10.51
N GLY A 304 14.09 -11.39 -9.60
CA GLY A 304 14.83 -10.73 -8.52
C GLY A 304 13.97 -10.33 -7.31
N ASN A 305 12.68 -10.66 -7.31
CA ASN A 305 11.74 -10.47 -6.19
C ASN A 305 11.27 -11.80 -5.60
N GLU A 306 12.01 -12.88 -5.83
CA GLU A 306 11.71 -14.20 -5.28
C GLU A 306 11.77 -14.15 -3.74
N ILE A 307 10.75 -14.69 -3.10
CA ILE A 307 10.67 -14.80 -1.64
C ILE A 307 11.12 -16.20 -1.26
N ASP A 308 12.03 -16.27 -0.30
CA ASP A 308 12.52 -17.53 0.24
C ASP A 308 11.37 -18.40 0.78
N LYS A 309 11.41 -19.69 0.50
CA LYS A 309 10.34 -20.61 0.90
C LYS A 309 10.23 -20.72 2.41
N ASP A 310 11.34 -20.77 3.13
CA ASP A 310 11.35 -20.87 4.58
C ASP A 310 10.76 -19.61 5.22
N PHE A 311 11.02 -18.44 4.62
CA PHE A 311 10.34 -17.20 5.00
C PHE A 311 8.81 -17.33 4.86
N ILE A 312 8.31 -17.81 3.71
CA ILE A 312 6.87 -18.03 3.51
C ILE A 312 6.33 -19.01 4.55
N TYR A 313 7.00 -20.14 4.77
CA TYR A 313 6.60 -21.14 5.76
C TYR A 313 6.55 -20.57 7.18
N ALA A 314 7.50 -19.70 7.53
CA ALA A 314 7.54 -19.06 8.84
C ALA A 314 6.35 -18.12 9.09
N TRP A 315 5.70 -17.62 8.04
CA TRP A 315 4.52 -16.75 8.10
C TRP A 315 3.21 -17.46 7.72
N ARG A 316 3.21 -18.78 7.53
CA ARG A 316 1.99 -19.57 7.28
C ARG A 316 1.08 -19.72 8.49
N ARG A 317 1.61 -19.52 9.70
CA ARG A 317 0.82 -19.56 10.93
C ARG A 317 0.31 -18.16 11.20
N ASP A 318 -0.99 -18.07 11.43
CA ASP A 318 -1.73 -16.88 11.85
C ASP A 318 -1.33 -16.39 13.24
N ILE A 319 -0.71 -17.23 14.07
CA ILE A 319 -0.08 -16.82 15.33
C ILE A 319 1.44 -16.82 15.18
N LYS A 320 2.04 -15.64 15.39
CA LYS A 320 3.48 -15.41 15.24
C LYS A 320 4.09 -14.91 16.55
N ALA A 321 4.89 -15.75 17.18
CA ALA A 321 5.69 -15.35 18.33
C ALA A 321 6.89 -14.51 17.87
N ILE A 322 6.94 -13.24 18.29
CA ILE A 322 8.07 -12.34 18.02
C ILE A 322 8.39 -11.60 19.32
N ASN A 323 9.66 -11.61 19.72
CA ASN A 323 10.07 -10.88 20.91
C ASN A 323 9.93 -9.37 20.69
N PRO A 324 9.31 -8.63 21.62
CA PRO A 324 9.23 -7.18 21.51
C PRO A 324 10.62 -6.56 21.60
N VAL A 325 10.80 -5.40 20.96
CA VAL A 325 12.05 -4.64 21.05
C VAL A 325 12.28 -4.21 22.51
N ILE A 326 13.40 -4.64 23.09
CA ILE A 326 13.78 -4.32 24.47
C ILE A 326 14.26 -2.86 24.53
N LYS A 327 13.54 -2.03 25.30
CA LYS A 327 13.71 -0.57 25.32
C LYS A 327 14.60 -0.07 26.46
N ILE A 328 14.72 -0.86 27.51
CA ILE A 328 15.32 -0.46 28.78
C ILE A 328 16.43 -1.46 29.09
N ASN A 329 17.65 -0.95 29.26
CA ASN A 329 18.77 -1.80 29.70
C ASN A 329 18.59 -2.20 31.17
N SER A 330 19.44 -3.10 31.67
CA SER A 330 19.44 -3.53 33.08
C SER A 330 19.64 -2.38 34.09
N LYS A 331 19.99 -1.17 33.62
CA LYS A 331 20.19 0.05 34.42
C LYS A 331 19.01 1.04 34.33
N GLY A 332 17.89 0.66 33.72
CA GLY A 332 16.69 1.52 33.65
C GLY A 332 16.75 2.63 32.60
N GLN A 333 17.79 2.69 31.76
CA GLN A 333 17.96 3.73 30.75
C GLN A 333 17.27 3.32 29.44
N ASN A 334 16.49 4.24 28.87
CA ASN A 334 15.94 4.04 27.52
C ASN A 334 17.06 4.21 26.49
N THR A 335 17.48 3.10 25.87
CA THR A 335 18.62 3.10 24.92
C THR A 335 18.29 3.72 23.57
N LEU A 336 17.00 3.92 23.25
CA LEU A 336 16.52 4.30 21.92
C LEU A 336 15.76 5.63 21.88
N GLY A 337 15.50 6.29 23.03
CA GLY A 337 14.88 7.63 23.09
C GLY A 337 13.40 7.73 22.66
N HIS A 338 12.84 6.71 22.01
CA HIS A 338 11.45 6.67 21.55
C HIS A 338 10.65 5.50 22.15
N THR A 339 9.32 5.61 22.18
CA THR A 339 8.48 4.76 23.03
C THR A 339 7.90 3.49 22.40
N ALA A 340 7.99 3.23 21.09
CA ALA A 340 7.59 1.92 20.53
C ALA A 340 7.94 1.69 19.05
N PRO A 341 9.13 1.18 18.69
CA PRO A 341 9.27 0.45 17.45
C PRO A 341 8.59 -0.92 17.58
N PHE A 342 7.76 -1.31 16.63
CA PHE A 342 7.42 -2.71 16.44
C PHE A 342 8.67 -3.49 15.94
N PRO A 343 8.73 -4.82 16.15
CA PRO A 343 9.85 -5.65 15.71
C PRO A 343 10.05 -5.55 14.19
N LYS A 344 11.30 -5.63 13.74
CA LYS A 344 11.68 -5.50 12.31
C LYS A 344 11.06 -6.59 11.42
N GLU A 345 10.64 -7.69 12.03
CA GLU A 345 10.02 -8.84 11.38
C GLU A 345 8.67 -8.48 10.75
N ILE A 346 7.89 -7.59 11.38
CA ILE A 346 6.59 -7.12 10.87
C ILE A 346 6.74 -6.32 9.56
N PRO A 347 7.57 -5.26 9.48
CA PRO A 347 7.81 -4.55 8.23
C PRO A 347 8.56 -5.42 7.22
N GLU A 348 9.46 -6.32 7.66
CA GLU A 348 10.10 -7.27 6.74
C GLU A 348 9.08 -8.16 6.03
N PHE A 349 8.09 -8.68 6.77
CA PHE A 349 6.96 -9.42 6.21
C PHE A 349 6.16 -8.57 5.23
N ALA A 350 5.70 -7.39 5.64
CA ALA A 350 4.89 -6.52 4.79
C ALA A 350 5.61 -6.16 3.49
N ILE A 351 6.89 -5.80 3.57
CA ILE A 351 7.69 -5.33 2.45
C ILE A 351 8.05 -6.47 1.50
N LYS A 352 8.48 -7.63 2.02
CA LYS A 352 8.82 -8.79 1.18
C LYS A 352 7.59 -9.34 0.47
N MET A 353 6.47 -9.46 1.17
CA MET A 353 5.26 -10.12 0.64
C MET A 353 4.48 -9.24 -0.33
N PHE A 354 4.51 -7.91 -0.16
CA PHE A 354 3.56 -7.02 -0.83
C PHE A 354 4.17 -5.85 -1.61
N SER A 355 5.50 -5.85 -1.85
CA SER A 355 6.17 -4.86 -2.68
C SER A 355 7.26 -5.46 -3.57
N TYR A 356 7.59 -4.77 -4.66
CA TYR A 356 8.75 -5.06 -5.50
C TYR A 356 9.96 -4.19 -5.15
N LYS A 357 11.18 -4.67 -5.45
CA LYS A 357 12.41 -3.88 -5.35
C LYS A 357 12.26 -2.56 -6.10
N GLY A 358 12.74 -1.48 -5.50
CA GLY A 358 12.64 -0.12 -6.03
C GLY A 358 11.30 0.58 -5.77
N GLU A 359 10.27 -0.13 -5.28
CA GLU A 359 8.99 0.53 -4.95
C GLU A 359 9.08 1.35 -3.66
N ARG A 360 8.18 2.33 -3.55
CA ARG A 360 7.99 3.17 -2.37
C ARG A 360 7.17 2.42 -1.32
N VAL A 361 7.68 2.35 -0.09
CA VAL A 361 7.00 1.81 1.10
C VAL A 361 6.75 2.95 2.06
N LEU A 362 5.49 3.21 2.42
CA LEU A 362 5.14 4.31 3.31
C LEU A 362 4.80 3.84 4.73
N ASP A 363 5.31 4.56 5.70
CA ASP A 363 4.93 4.51 7.11
C ASP A 363 4.45 5.92 7.57
N PRO A 364 3.13 6.18 7.66
CA PRO A 364 2.60 7.49 8.07
C PRO A 364 2.86 7.82 9.55
N PHE A 365 3.30 6.88 10.37
CA PHE A 365 3.54 7.04 11.81
C PHE A 365 4.91 6.45 12.20
N MET A 366 5.96 6.90 11.52
CA MET A 366 7.21 6.13 11.47
C MET A 366 7.95 6.02 12.83
N GLY A 367 7.79 6.99 13.74
CA GLY A 367 8.58 7.06 14.97
C GLY A 367 10.08 7.12 14.65
N LEU A 368 10.83 6.10 15.06
CA LEU A 368 12.26 5.99 14.72
C LEU A 368 12.54 5.55 13.28
N GLY A 369 11.52 5.06 12.56
CA GLY A 369 11.65 4.64 11.17
C GLY A 369 12.07 3.18 10.97
N THR A 370 11.63 2.23 11.81
CA THR A 370 11.91 0.80 11.59
C THR A 370 11.49 0.35 10.19
N SER A 371 10.29 0.72 9.74
CA SER A 371 9.79 0.43 8.40
C SER A 371 10.67 1.02 7.29
N VAL A 372 11.11 2.27 7.47
CA VAL A 372 11.98 2.98 6.52
C VAL A 372 13.33 2.28 6.40
N LYS A 373 13.91 1.88 7.53
CA LYS A 373 15.17 1.13 7.58
C LYS A 373 15.07 -0.22 6.87
N VAL A 374 14.03 -0.99 7.19
CA VAL A 374 13.83 -2.32 6.60
C VAL A 374 13.54 -2.22 5.10
N ALA A 375 12.81 -1.18 4.65
CA ALA A 375 12.61 -0.93 3.23
C ALA A 375 13.95 -0.72 2.50
N ASP A 376 14.83 0.14 3.03
CA ASP A 376 16.17 0.37 2.49
C ASP A 376 17.02 -0.91 2.44
N GLU A 377 17.06 -1.67 3.54
CA GLU A 377 17.79 -2.95 3.65
C GLU A 377 17.30 -3.99 2.62
N LEU A 378 16.02 -3.95 2.26
CA LEU A 378 15.41 -4.84 1.26
C LEU A 378 15.43 -4.27 -0.17
N GLY A 379 16.09 -3.13 -0.40
CA GLY A 379 16.21 -2.51 -1.72
C GLY A 379 14.92 -1.85 -2.21
N ARG A 380 14.11 -1.32 -1.29
CA ARG A 380 12.94 -0.46 -1.55
C ARG A 380 13.26 0.98 -1.11
N ILE A 381 12.37 1.91 -1.45
CA ILE A 381 12.44 3.29 -0.99
C ILE A 381 11.51 3.43 0.22
N GLY A 382 12.08 3.59 1.41
CA GLY A 382 11.31 3.84 2.62
C GLY A 382 10.93 5.31 2.74
N ILE A 383 9.64 5.60 2.92
CA ILE A 383 9.10 6.93 3.20
C ILE A 383 8.46 6.87 4.58
N GLY A 384 8.85 7.76 5.49
CA GLY A 384 8.25 7.84 6.81
C GLY A 384 7.83 9.26 7.15
N ILE A 385 6.72 9.40 7.85
CA ILE A 385 6.24 10.70 8.35
C ILE A 385 6.31 10.71 9.87
N GLU A 386 6.93 11.75 10.43
CA GLU A 386 7.05 11.96 11.87
C GLU A 386 6.79 13.42 12.22
N ARG A 387 5.93 13.64 13.21
CA ARG A 387 5.52 14.97 13.66
C ARG A 387 6.47 15.55 14.70
N ASP A 388 6.99 14.71 15.59
CA ASP A 388 7.84 15.14 16.71
C ASP A 388 9.29 15.36 16.25
N ILE A 389 9.60 16.61 15.91
CA ILE A 389 10.93 17.04 15.48
C ILE A 389 12.01 16.81 16.54
N SER A 390 11.65 16.67 17.82
CA SER A 390 12.62 16.42 18.89
C SER A 390 13.28 15.04 18.75
N LEU A 391 12.66 14.11 18.02
CA LEU A 391 13.19 12.78 17.76
C LEU A 391 14.29 12.77 16.70
N LYS A 392 14.50 13.87 15.97
CA LYS A 392 15.39 13.96 14.79
C LYS A 392 16.78 13.35 15.01
N GLU A 393 17.45 13.68 16.12
CA GLU A 393 18.76 13.11 16.44
C GLU A 393 18.71 11.60 16.70
N SER A 394 17.65 11.12 17.36
CA SER A 394 17.44 9.69 17.61
C SER A 394 17.16 8.93 16.31
N VAL A 395 16.37 9.52 15.40
CA VAL A 395 16.10 8.98 14.07
C VAL A 395 17.39 8.89 13.25
N TYR A 396 18.21 9.94 13.24
CA TYR A 396 19.50 9.93 12.53
C TYR A 396 20.47 8.89 13.05
N LYS A 397 20.52 8.72 14.38
CA LYS A 397 21.32 7.68 15.00
C LYS A 397 20.83 6.27 14.63
N PHE A 398 19.52 6.07 14.51
CA PHE A 398 18.92 4.76 14.25
C PHE A 398 18.97 4.34 12.77
N LEU A 399 18.64 5.27 11.86
CA LEU A 399 18.62 5.05 10.41
C LEU A 399 20.01 5.16 9.77
N GLY A 400 20.90 5.94 10.38
CA GLY A 400 22.16 6.34 9.76
C GLY A 400 21.96 7.41 8.69
N LYS A 401 23.01 8.22 8.45
CA LYS A 401 22.95 9.37 7.52
C LYS A 401 23.13 9.01 6.03
N LYS A 402 23.51 7.77 5.72
CA LYS A 402 23.75 7.34 4.33
C LYS A 402 22.42 7.15 3.59
N ASN A 403 22.29 7.69 2.37
CA ASN A 403 21.08 7.61 1.54
C ASN A 403 19.82 8.11 2.27
N LEU A 404 19.97 9.11 3.14
CA LEU A 404 18.88 9.69 3.92
C LEU A 404 18.60 11.09 3.37
N GLY A 405 17.38 11.30 2.91
CA GLY A 405 16.82 12.61 2.56
C GLY A 405 15.76 13.03 3.58
N GLU A 406 15.64 14.32 3.84
CA GLU A 406 14.58 14.89 4.67
C GLU A 406 13.86 16.05 3.98
N TYR A 407 12.58 16.22 4.33
CA TYR A 407 11.73 17.29 3.83
C TYR A 407 10.81 17.79 4.96
N GLY A 408 10.62 19.10 5.09
CA GLY A 408 9.69 19.71 6.06
C GLY A 408 8.33 19.96 5.41
N LEU A 409 7.26 19.46 6.04
CA LEU A 409 5.88 19.48 5.50
C LEU A 409 5.13 20.79 5.67
#